data_AF-A0A7W6MNJ0-F1
#
_entry.id   AF-A0A7W6MNJ0-F1
#
_cell.length_a   1.000
_cell.length_b   1.000
_cell.length_c   1.000
_cell.angle_alpha   90.00
_cell.angle_beta   90.00
_cell.angle_gamma   90.00
#
_symmetry.space_group_name_H-M   'P 1'
#
loop_
_entity.id
_entity.type
_entity.pdbx_description
1 polymer ?
#
loop_
_entity_poly.entity_id
_entity_poly.type
_entity_poly.pdbx_seq_one_letter_code
_entity_poly.pdbx_strand_id
1 'polypeptide(L)'
;MRSAPIVLSIVAGALALLGLAIPPWILPPIETLETGAPGTGLAQLRDADRQLQYAALPVPLDPADNTDSPLASEIYENVQILGNLTDAEFTRLMLAITEWVSPVQGCEYCHDLTSEEGFASDALYTKVVSRTMLRMVQHINAQWAEHVAPSGVTCYTCHRGENVPPALWYSQNEPTGDQFLGKPQSWHLEAASITEFFSDVPYSQYLQADPLSANIESRTPFPGPDSPGTTVEGAENLYIFMMQMSESLGVNCTYCHNSRSFQDWTQSTPFRWIAYWGIRMARDINVNYIEPLAAVLPDNRKGPLGDPGKANCGTCHHGNNKPLGGYNLLEHYLAGLTVDGQPPDPGPKQAIILGEAVPVAQAGPDAAAEQPAVVAPPIAEDAIEQSVEPAGEGTGLPPAGEPDAPAADPTLGGTVTPTPAAPADPAPAPPGPSDAPSPDGSAPQAPVPGSPEVTPEASPAPGAPEASDAPSMGQPPSNPLPVNPQPGPAADPAPTTIVPAPQN
;
A
#
# COMPACT_ATOMS: atom_id res chain seq x y z
N MET A 1 -60.99 -13.90 15.83
CA MET A 1 -59.61 -14.15 15.34
C MET A 1 -59.17 -13.06 14.36
N ARG A 2 -59.17 -11.78 14.75
CA ARG A 2 -58.73 -10.66 13.88
C ARG A 2 -57.41 -10.02 14.32
N SER A 3 -56.92 -10.37 15.51
CA SER A 3 -55.66 -9.86 16.10
C SER A 3 -54.42 -10.66 15.69
N ALA A 4 -54.57 -11.92 15.27
CA ALA A 4 -53.46 -12.77 14.84
C ALA A 4 -52.60 -12.19 13.69
N PRO A 5 -53.18 -11.63 12.59
CA PRO A 5 -52.36 -11.05 11.53
C PRO A 5 -51.62 -9.78 11.97
N ILE A 6 -52.22 -8.97 12.86
CA ILE A 6 -51.59 -7.74 13.37
C ILE A 6 -50.41 -8.08 14.28
N VAL A 7 -50.56 -9.06 15.18
CA VAL A 7 -49.47 -9.52 16.05
C VAL A 7 -48.34 -10.12 15.22
N LEU A 8 -48.65 -10.89 14.17
CA LEU A 8 -47.62 -11.46 13.29
C LEU A 8 -46.84 -10.37 12.53
N SER A 9 -47.52 -9.34 12.01
CA SER A 9 -46.86 -8.21 11.35
C SER A 9 -45.98 -7.39 12.30
N ILE A 10 -46.42 -7.19 13.55
CA ILE A 10 -45.62 -6.47 14.57
C ILE A 10 -44.37 -7.27 14.92
N VAL A 11 -44.50 -8.60 15.12
CA VAL A 11 -43.35 -9.47 15.43
C VAL A 11 -42.38 -9.53 14.25
N ALA A 12 -42.89 -9.69 13.02
CA ALA A 12 -42.05 -9.69 11.82
C ALA A 12 -41.32 -8.34 11.63
N GLY A 13 -42.02 -7.22 11.84
CA GLY A 13 -41.42 -5.88 11.79
C GLY A 13 -40.36 -5.68 12.88
N ALA A 14 -40.61 -6.16 14.10
CA ALA A 14 -39.64 -6.09 15.20
C ALA A 14 -38.40 -6.95 14.92
N LEU A 15 -38.56 -8.15 14.34
CA LEU A 15 -37.44 -9.01 13.96
C LEU A 15 -36.63 -8.43 12.79
N ALA A 16 -37.29 -7.80 11.82
CA ALA A 16 -36.61 -7.10 10.73
C ALA A 16 -35.80 -5.89 11.23
N LEU A 17 -36.38 -5.08 12.12
CA LEU A 17 -35.67 -3.96 12.75
C LEU A 17 -34.53 -4.44 13.64
N LEU A 18 -34.70 -5.55 14.36
CA LEU A 18 -33.63 -6.16 15.15
C LEU A 18 -32.51 -6.69 14.24
N GLY A 19 -32.85 -7.33 13.12
CA GLY A 19 -31.87 -7.80 12.13
C GLY A 19 -31.08 -6.66 11.49
N LEU A 20 -31.71 -5.51 11.24
CA LEU A 20 -31.06 -4.29 10.73
C LEU A 20 -30.19 -3.58 11.78
N ALA A 21 -30.49 -3.74 13.07
CA ALA A 21 -29.75 -3.13 14.18
C ALA A 21 -28.61 -4.00 14.71
N ILE A 22 -28.58 -5.30 14.38
CA ILE A 22 -27.47 -6.19 14.72
C ILE A 22 -26.34 -5.92 13.71
N PRO A 23 -25.15 -5.46 14.16
CA PRO A 23 -24.02 -5.29 13.26
C PRO A 23 -23.65 -6.63 12.62
N PRO A 24 -23.06 -6.65 11.42
CA PRO A 24 -22.64 -7.89 10.77
C PRO A 24 -21.57 -8.58 11.64
N TRP A 25 -21.96 -9.64 12.34
CA TRP A 25 -21.05 -10.47 13.12
C TRP A 25 -20.43 -11.52 12.21
N ILE A 26 -19.12 -11.69 12.31
CA ILE A 26 -18.46 -12.86 11.74
C ILE A 26 -18.70 -14.02 12.71
N LEU A 27 -19.52 -14.98 12.26
CA LEU A 27 -19.82 -16.17 13.05
C LEU A 27 -18.68 -17.20 12.90
N PRO A 28 -18.46 -18.07 13.89
CA PRO A 28 -17.53 -19.19 13.75
C PRO A 28 -17.87 -20.06 12.53
N PRO A 29 -16.87 -20.69 11.89
CA PRO A 29 -15.50 -20.87 12.37
C PRO A 29 -14.58 -19.67 12.10
N ILE A 30 -13.80 -19.28 13.11
CA ILE A 30 -12.69 -18.33 12.97
C ILE A 30 -11.39 -19.14 12.95
N GLU A 31 -10.64 -19.04 11.85
CA GLU A 31 -9.32 -19.62 11.75
C GLU A 31 -8.35 -18.87 12.66
N THR A 32 -7.57 -19.61 13.44
CA THR A 32 -6.56 -19.04 14.33
C THR A 32 -5.20 -19.60 13.96
N LEU A 33 -4.22 -18.70 13.76
CA LEU A 33 -2.81 -19.05 13.56
C LEU A 33 -2.00 -18.46 14.71
N GLU A 34 -1.42 -19.32 15.55
CA GLU A 34 -0.49 -18.87 16.60
C GLU A 34 0.85 -18.45 15.99
N THR A 35 1.33 -17.26 16.34
CA THR A 35 2.58 -16.67 15.83
C THR A 35 3.65 -16.49 16.91
N GLY A 36 3.39 -16.93 18.14
CA GLY A 36 4.31 -16.81 19.27
C GLY A 36 4.18 -17.92 20.30
N ALA A 37 4.92 -17.78 21.40
CA ALA A 37 4.91 -18.77 22.48
C ALA A 37 3.51 -18.87 23.16
N PRO A 38 3.14 -20.04 23.71
CA PRO A 38 1.86 -20.21 24.39
C PRO A 38 1.61 -19.16 25.48
N GLY A 39 0.39 -18.63 25.54
CA GLY A 39 -0.02 -17.64 26.55
C GLY A 39 0.42 -16.19 26.27
N THR A 40 1.13 -15.93 25.17
CA THR A 40 1.56 -14.56 24.79
C THR A 40 0.48 -13.78 24.03
N GLY A 41 -0.58 -14.43 23.57
CA GLY A 41 -1.64 -13.80 22.78
C GLY A 41 -1.24 -13.43 21.34
N LEU A 42 -0.07 -13.88 20.89
CA LEU A 42 0.39 -13.70 19.51
C LEU A 42 -0.36 -14.68 18.60
N ALA A 43 -1.43 -14.19 17.98
CA ALA A 43 -2.27 -14.97 17.09
C ALA A 43 -2.91 -14.10 15.99
N GLN A 44 -3.00 -14.66 14.80
CA GLN A 44 -3.86 -14.14 13.74
C GLN A 44 -5.24 -14.78 13.83
N LEU A 45 -6.27 -13.96 13.69
CA LEU A 45 -7.66 -14.39 13.62
C LEU A 45 -8.16 -14.07 12.22
N ARG A 46 -8.65 -15.07 11.51
CA ARG A 46 -9.14 -14.93 10.15
C ARG A 46 -10.52 -15.54 10.01
N ASP A 47 -11.43 -14.80 9.39
CA ASP A 47 -12.68 -15.36 8.91
C ASP A 47 -12.39 -16.40 7.82
N ALA A 48 -12.87 -17.64 8.02
CA ALA A 48 -12.67 -18.74 7.08
C ALA A 48 -13.32 -18.46 5.72
N ASP A 49 -14.42 -17.69 5.72
CA ASP A 49 -15.20 -17.38 4.53
C ASP A 49 -14.79 -16.03 3.89
N ARG A 50 -13.75 -15.37 4.42
CA ARG A 50 -13.27 -14.08 3.92
C ARG A 50 -12.93 -14.17 2.44
N GLN A 51 -13.76 -13.54 1.61
CA GLN A 51 -13.43 -13.28 0.21
C GLN A 51 -12.58 -12.03 0.14
N LEU A 52 -11.44 -12.12 -0.54
CA LEU A 52 -10.63 -10.97 -0.86
C LEU A 52 -10.99 -10.45 -2.24
N GLN A 53 -10.82 -9.16 -2.44
CA GLN A 53 -10.81 -8.62 -3.80
C GLN A 53 -9.64 -9.23 -4.58
N TYR A 54 -9.89 -9.51 -5.86
CA TYR A 54 -8.93 -10.20 -6.72
C TYR A 54 -8.51 -11.59 -6.19
N ALA A 55 -9.44 -12.31 -5.55
CA ALA A 55 -9.23 -13.69 -5.12
C ALA A 55 -9.12 -14.68 -6.30
N ALA A 56 -9.66 -14.32 -7.47
CA ALA A 56 -9.48 -15.10 -8.69
C ALA A 56 -8.03 -14.99 -9.16
N LEU A 57 -7.36 -16.14 -9.30
CA LEU A 57 -6.00 -16.20 -9.79
C LEU A 57 -5.99 -16.12 -11.31
N PRO A 58 -5.07 -15.35 -11.92
CA PRO A 58 -4.92 -15.31 -13.37
C PRO A 58 -4.43 -16.66 -13.88
N VAL A 59 -4.92 -17.08 -15.05
CA VAL A 59 -4.47 -18.30 -15.71
C VAL A 59 -3.29 -17.93 -16.62
N PRO A 60 -2.11 -18.56 -16.47
CA PRO A 60 -0.98 -18.28 -17.34
C PRO A 60 -1.26 -18.79 -18.76
N LEU A 61 -0.79 -18.04 -19.77
CA LEU A 61 -0.81 -18.49 -21.16
C LEU A 61 0.12 -19.70 -21.32
N ASP A 62 -0.26 -20.61 -22.22
CA ASP A 62 0.55 -21.77 -22.57
C ASP A 62 1.97 -21.32 -22.98
N PRO A 63 3.03 -22.05 -22.57
CA PRO A 63 4.40 -21.75 -22.99
C PRO A 63 4.53 -21.67 -24.51
N ALA A 64 5.27 -20.69 -25.00
CA ALA A 64 5.48 -20.52 -26.43
C ALA A 64 6.37 -21.64 -27.00
N ASP A 65 6.13 -22.05 -28.25
CA ASP A 65 7.06 -22.91 -28.97
C ASP A 65 8.26 -22.07 -29.45
N ASN A 66 9.39 -22.26 -28.80
CA ASN A 66 10.61 -21.53 -29.04
C ASN A 66 11.53 -22.22 -30.05
N THR A 67 11.11 -23.37 -30.60
CA THR A 67 11.91 -24.14 -31.56
C THR A 67 12.13 -23.31 -32.83
N ASP A 68 13.38 -23.07 -33.19
CA ASP A 68 13.79 -22.30 -34.37
C ASP A 68 13.21 -20.86 -34.44
N SER A 69 12.77 -20.30 -33.31
CA SER A 69 12.24 -18.94 -33.23
C SER A 69 13.40 -17.93 -33.09
N PRO A 70 13.49 -16.90 -33.96
CA PRO A 70 14.56 -15.89 -33.88
C PRO A 70 14.40 -15.01 -32.64
N LEU A 71 15.46 -14.30 -32.25
CA LEU A 71 15.38 -13.38 -31.12
C LEU A 71 14.61 -12.11 -31.48
N ALA A 72 13.89 -11.55 -30.52
CA ALA A 72 13.15 -10.30 -30.65
C ALA A 72 14.06 -9.15 -31.09
N SER A 73 15.30 -9.10 -30.60
CA SER A 73 16.29 -8.09 -31.03
C SER A 73 16.73 -8.21 -32.50
N GLU A 74 16.51 -9.37 -33.13
CA GLU A 74 16.91 -9.61 -34.53
C GLU A 74 15.81 -9.23 -35.52
N ILE A 75 14.55 -9.25 -35.09
CA ILE A 75 13.38 -9.08 -35.98
C ILE A 75 12.55 -7.83 -35.68
N TYR A 76 12.59 -7.29 -34.46
CA TYR A 76 11.80 -6.13 -34.06
C TYR A 76 12.66 -4.88 -33.91
N GLU A 77 12.05 -3.74 -34.24
CA GLU A 77 12.64 -2.43 -34.04
C GLU A 77 12.33 -1.92 -32.61
N ASN A 78 13.24 -1.10 -32.05
CA ASN A 78 13.09 -0.45 -30.74
C ASN A 78 12.83 -1.39 -29.53
N VAL A 79 13.33 -2.62 -29.56
CA VAL A 79 13.35 -3.51 -28.38
C VAL A 79 14.56 -3.22 -27.51
N GLN A 80 14.33 -2.60 -26.34
CA GLN A 80 15.41 -2.13 -25.45
C GLN A 80 15.66 -3.01 -24.21
N ILE A 81 14.68 -3.80 -23.79
CA ILE A 81 14.73 -4.62 -22.56
C ILE A 81 14.62 -6.10 -22.88
N LEU A 82 13.61 -6.46 -23.67
CA LEU A 82 13.21 -7.85 -23.93
C LEU A 82 13.86 -8.45 -25.18
N GLY A 83 15.06 -7.96 -25.54
CA GLY A 83 15.73 -8.35 -26.79
C GLY A 83 16.19 -9.81 -26.81
N ASN A 84 16.39 -10.39 -25.62
CA ASN A 84 16.81 -11.77 -25.41
C ASN A 84 15.66 -12.79 -25.52
N LEU A 85 14.41 -12.35 -25.62
CA LEU A 85 13.28 -13.25 -25.85
C LEU A 85 13.28 -13.72 -27.30
N THR A 86 12.77 -14.93 -27.54
CA THR A 86 12.36 -15.34 -28.89
C THR A 86 11.13 -14.55 -29.32
N ASP A 87 10.85 -14.52 -30.62
CA ASP A 87 9.63 -13.92 -31.17
C ASP A 87 8.36 -14.45 -30.50
N ALA A 88 8.28 -15.78 -30.35
CA ALA A 88 7.13 -16.45 -29.79
C ALA A 88 6.93 -16.11 -28.30
N GLU A 89 8.02 -16.08 -27.51
CA GLU A 89 7.96 -15.72 -26.09
C GLU A 89 7.71 -14.23 -25.88
N PHE A 90 8.28 -13.38 -26.76
CA PHE A 90 8.00 -11.95 -26.77
C PHE A 90 6.51 -11.69 -26.98
N THR A 91 5.91 -12.32 -28.00
CA THR A 91 4.47 -12.21 -28.29
C THR A 91 3.62 -12.70 -27.11
N ARG A 92 3.97 -13.86 -26.54
CA ARG A 92 3.30 -14.42 -25.36
C ARG A 92 3.32 -13.45 -24.18
N LEU A 93 4.47 -12.83 -23.89
CA LEU A 93 4.58 -11.87 -22.81
C LEU A 93 3.77 -10.59 -23.08
N MET A 94 3.74 -10.09 -24.32
CA MET A 94 2.92 -8.92 -24.67
C MET A 94 1.42 -9.18 -24.49
N LEU A 95 0.94 -10.38 -24.84
CA LEU A 95 -0.44 -10.79 -24.58
C LEU A 95 -0.73 -10.86 -23.08
N ALA A 96 0.18 -11.42 -22.29
CA ALA A 96 0.03 -11.48 -20.84
C ALA A 96 0.00 -10.08 -20.19
N ILE A 97 0.89 -9.18 -20.61
CA ILE A 97 0.89 -7.78 -20.15
C ILE A 97 -0.43 -7.09 -20.49
N THR A 98 -0.97 -7.33 -21.69
CA THR A 98 -2.26 -6.77 -22.10
C THR A 98 -3.38 -7.25 -21.18
N GLU A 99 -3.45 -8.56 -20.87
CA GLU A 99 -4.44 -9.10 -19.92
C GLU A 99 -4.27 -8.53 -18.51
N TRP A 100 -3.04 -8.29 -18.07
CA TRP A 100 -2.75 -7.86 -16.71
C TRP A 100 -2.92 -6.37 -16.45
N VAL A 101 -2.77 -5.54 -17.48
CA VAL A 101 -2.69 -4.08 -17.35
C VAL A 101 -3.82 -3.38 -18.09
N SER A 102 -4.14 -3.78 -19.31
CA SER A 102 -5.10 -3.05 -20.14
C SER A 102 -6.03 -3.98 -20.94
N PRO A 103 -6.70 -4.95 -20.28
CA PRO A 103 -7.53 -5.93 -20.97
C PRO A 103 -8.73 -5.30 -21.69
N VAL A 104 -9.19 -4.13 -21.23
CA VAL A 104 -10.31 -3.40 -21.85
C VAL A 104 -9.86 -2.63 -23.10
N GLN A 105 -8.70 -1.98 -23.03
CA GLN A 105 -8.16 -1.14 -24.10
C GLN A 105 -7.36 -1.93 -25.13
N GLY A 106 -6.88 -3.12 -24.78
CA GLY A 106 -6.07 -3.97 -25.65
C GLY A 106 -4.68 -3.40 -25.93
N CYS A 107 -4.09 -3.83 -27.05
CA CYS A 107 -2.71 -3.50 -27.44
C CYS A 107 -2.52 -1.99 -27.72
N GLU A 108 -3.56 -1.33 -28.22
CA GLU A 108 -3.55 0.10 -28.58
C GLU A 108 -3.37 1.02 -27.38
N TYR A 109 -3.54 0.51 -26.16
CA TYR A 109 -3.25 1.28 -24.94
C TYR A 109 -1.79 1.73 -24.87
N CYS A 110 -0.86 0.90 -25.34
CA CYS A 110 0.59 1.17 -25.32
C CYS A 110 1.19 1.33 -26.72
N HIS A 111 0.43 1.13 -27.79
CA HIS A 111 0.96 1.16 -29.15
C HIS A 111 0.12 2.03 -30.06
N ASP A 112 0.79 2.93 -30.78
CA ASP A 112 0.17 3.72 -31.85
C ASP A 112 0.22 2.92 -33.16
N LEU A 113 -0.85 2.17 -33.41
CA LEU A 113 -1.01 1.38 -34.63
C LEU A 113 -1.34 2.23 -35.88
N THR A 114 -1.52 3.53 -35.71
CA THR A 114 -1.80 4.47 -36.81
C THR A 114 -0.54 5.12 -37.36
N SER A 115 0.54 5.15 -36.59
CA SER A 115 1.86 5.64 -37.00
C SER A 115 2.53 4.74 -38.05
N GLU A 116 3.40 5.33 -38.89
CA GLU A 116 4.22 4.56 -39.85
C GLU A 116 5.20 3.60 -39.16
N GLU A 117 5.61 3.90 -37.92
CA GLU A 117 6.47 3.06 -37.08
C GLU A 117 5.69 1.93 -36.37
N GLY A 118 4.36 2.01 -36.34
CA GLY A 118 3.46 1.02 -35.73
C GLY A 118 3.87 0.65 -34.29
N PHE A 119 4.05 -0.65 -34.04
CA PHE A 119 4.45 -1.17 -32.72
C PHE A 119 5.80 -0.63 -32.21
N ALA A 120 6.68 -0.14 -33.08
CA ALA A 120 7.99 0.38 -32.70
C ALA A 120 7.94 1.82 -32.15
N SER A 121 6.91 2.60 -32.50
CA SER A 121 6.72 3.99 -32.07
C SER A 121 6.70 4.16 -30.56
N ASP A 122 7.39 5.19 -30.04
CA ASP A 122 7.34 5.61 -28.63
C ASP A 122 6.46 6.86 -28.42
N ALA A 123 5.56 7.17 -29.37
CA ALA A 123 4.70 8.35 -29.31
C ALA A 123 3.75 8.39 -28.10
N LEU A 124 3.28 7.22 -27.64
CA LEU A 124 2.40 7.12 -26.47
C LEU A 124 3.20 7.03 -25.16
N TYR A 125 2.86 7.91 -24.19
CA TYR A 125 3.50 7.93 -22.88
C TYR A 125 3.40 6.58 -22.14
N THR A 126 2.31 5.85 -22.37
CA THR A 126 2.03 4.53 -21.78
C THR A 126 3.10 3.51 -22.16
N LYS A 127 3.69 3.59 -23.37
CA LYS A 127 4.80 2.73 -23.77
C LYS A 127 6.09 3.08 -23.03
N VAL A 128 6.37 4.37 -22.89
CA VAL A 128 7.53 4.87 -22.12
C VAL A 128 7.43 4.43 -20.67
N VAL A 129 6.25 4.56 -20.05
CA VAL A 129 5.96 4.07 -18.70
C VAL A 129 6.10 2.55 -18.63
N SER A 130 5.51 1.80 -19.56
CA SER A 130 5.58 0.33 -19.60
C SER A 130 7.03 -0.18 -19.64
N ARG A 131 7.90 0.50 -20.38
CA ARG A 131 9.33 0.19 -20.44
C ARG A 131 9.99 0.38 -19.07
N THR A 132 9.68 1.45 -18.35
CA THR A 132 10.17 1.67 -16.99
C THR A 132 9.63 0.61 -16.01
N MET A 133 8.36 0.23 -16.14
CA MET A 133 7.75 -0.83 -15.32
C MET A 133 8.40 -2.20 -15.55
N LEU A 134 8.77 -2.55 -16.78
CA LEU A 134 9.52 -3.78 -17.06
C LEU A 134 10.87 -3.81 -16.34
N ARG A 135 11.62 -2.69 -16.36
CA ARG A 135 12.88 -2.57 -15.59
C ARG A 135 12.63 -2.70 -14.09
N MET A 136 11.57 -2.07 -13.59
CA MET A 136 11.18 -2.13 -12.19
C MET A 136 10.86 -3.57 -11.76
N VAL A 137 10.06 -4.31 -12.53
CA VAL A 137 9.71 -5.71 -12.23
C VAL A 137 10.94 -6.61 -12.24
N GLN A 138 11.79 -6.51 -13.26
CA GLN A 138 13.04 -7.26 -13.32
C GLN A 138 13.96 -6.95 -12.12
N HIS A 139 14.03 -5.67 -11.73
CA HIS A 139 14.80 -5.23 -10.56
C HIS A 139 14.23 -5.77 -9.25
N ILE A 140 12.91 -5.70 -9.03
CA ILE A 140 12.25 -6.28 -7.85
C ILE A 140 12.58 -7.77 -7.74
N ASN A 141 12.43 -8.52 -8.84
CA ASN A 141 12.64 -9.96 -8.84
C ASN A 141 14.12 -10.34 -8.65
N ALA A 142 15.07 -9.48 -9.02
CA ALA A 142 16.50 -9.77 -8.90
C ALA A 142 17.11 -9.29 -7.56
N GLN A 143 16.68 -8.14 -7.03
CA GLN A 143 17.38 -7.45 -5.94
C GLN A 143 16.67 -7.50 -4.59
N TRP A 144 15.42 -7.98 -4.53
CA TRP A 144 14.62 -7.95 -3.30
C TRP A 144 14.17 -9.34 -2.83
N ALA A 145 15.05 -10.33 -2.99
CA ALA A 145 14.78 -11.73 -2.69
C ALA A 145 14.39 -11.98 -1.22
N GLU A 146 14.91 -11.19 -0.29
CA GLU A 146 14.54 -11.18 1.14
C GLU A 146 13.04 -10.95 1.36
N HIS A 147 12.40 -10.23 0.44
CA HIS A 147 10.99 -9.88 0.51
C HIS A 147 10.13 -10.73 -0.43
N VAL A 148 10.44 -10.75 -1.73
CA VAL A 148 9.52 -11.29 -2.76
C VAL A 148 9.68 -12.78 -3.04
N ALA A 149 10.78 -13.42 -2.64
CA ALA A 149 11.02 -14.82 -2.96
C ALA A 149 10.02 -15.77 -2.27
N PRO A 150 9.77 -16.96 -2.84
CA PRO A 150 10.16 -17.40 -4.19
C PRO A 150 9.20 -16.90 -5.29
N SER A 151 8.06 -16.30 -4.92
CA SER A 151 6.96 -15.99 -5.85
C SER A 151 7.27 -14.83 -6.81
N GLY A 152 8.10 -13.86 -6.38
CA GLY A 152 8.36 -12.64 -7.13
C GLY A 152 7.11 -11.81 -7.41
N VAL A 153 7.20 -10.93 -8.40
CA VAL A 153 6.10 -10.07 -8.85
C VAL A 153 5.95 -10.09 -10.37
N THR A 154 4.73 -9.83 -10.83
CA THR A 154 4.37 -9.59 -12.24
C THR A 154 3.59 -8.28 -12.35
N CYS A 155 3.24 -7.87 -13.57
CA CYS A 155 2.38 -6.69 -13.78
C CYS A 155 1.03 -6.87 -13.07
N TYR A 156 0.49 -8.08 -13.06
CA TYR A 156 -0.80 -8.39 -12.40
C TYR A 156 -0.75 -8.21 -10.89
N THR A 157 0.42 -8.35 -10.26
CA THR A 157 0.58 -8.16 -8.81
C THR A 157 0.03 -6.80 -8.37
N CYS A 158 0.29 -5.76 -9.17
CA CYS A 158 -0.13 -4.39 -8.91
C CYS A 158 -1.38 -3.98 -9.70
N HIS A 159 -1.40 -4.24 -11.02
CA HIS A 159 -2.41 -3.67 -11.91
C HIS A 159 -3.77 -4.36 -11.81
N ARG A 160 -3.79 -5.67 -11.53
CA ARG A 160 -5.04 -6.44 -11.34
C ARG A 160 -6.05 -6.31 -12.50
N GLY A 161 -5.57 -6.09 -13.72
CA GLY A 161 -6.41 -5.87 -14.90
C GLY A 161 -6.83 -4.41 -15.13
N GLU A 162 -6.32 -3.48 -14.32
CA GLU A 162 -6.59 -2.04 -14.43
C GLU A 162 -5.33 -1.29 -14.89
N ASN A 163 -5.50 -0.36 -15.82
CA ASN A 163 -4.37 0.40 -16.39
C ASN A 163 -3.78 1.41 -15.38
N VAL A 164 -4.53 1.73 -14.34
CA VAL A 164 -4.06 2.39 -13.12
C VAL A 164 -4.23 1.42 -11.96
N PRO A 165 -3.16 1.05 -11.23
CA PRO A 165 -3.30 0.19 -10.06
C PRO A 165 -4.34 0.73 -9.07
N PRO A 166 -5.20 -0.14 -8.50
CA PRO A 166 -6.34 0.31 -7.71
C PRO A 166 -5.95 0.81 -6.32
N ALA A 167 -4.75 0.47 -5.82
CA ALA A 167 -4.23 0.95 -4.54
C ALA A 167 -2.93 1.71 -4.76
N LEU A 168 -3.03 3.04 -4.77
CA LEU A 168 -1.93 3.98 -4.91
C LEU A 168 -2.07 5.09 -3.88
N TRP A 169 -0.97 5.82 -3.62
CA TRP A 169 -1.00 6.99 -2.77
C TRP A 169 -0.32 8.19 -3.45
N TYR A 170 -0.81 9.39 -3.14
CA TYR A 170 -0.25 10.67 -3.57
C TYR A 170 0.23 11.46 -2.35
N SER A 171 1.17 12.36 -2.58
CA SER A 171 1.64 13.29 -1.58
C SER A 171 0.50 14.21 -1.15
N GLN A 172 0.36 14.39 0.16
CA GLN A 172 -0.63 15.26 0.76
C GLN A 172 0.06 16.27 1.66
N ASN A 173 -0.51 17.47 1.73
CA ASN A 173 -0.10 18.43 2.75
C ASN A 173 -0.62 17.97 4.11
N GLU A 174 0.20 18.15 5.15
CA GLU A 174 -0.32 18.04 6.51
C GLU A 174 -1.44 19.06 6.76
N PRO A 175 -2.44 18.74 7.61
CA PRO A 175 -3.44 19.71 8.00
C PRO A 175 -2.79 20.99 8.54
N THR A 176 -3.25 22.16 8.08
CA THR A 176 -2.72 23.43 8.56
C THR A 176 -3.23 23.75 9.96
N GLY A 177 -2.35 24.31 10.79
CA GLY A 177 -2.62 24.62 12.20
C GLY A 177 -3.23 26.00 12.46
N ASP A 178 -3.53 26.79 11.42
CA ASP A 178 -3.93 28.20 11.54
C ASP A 178 -5.39 28.40 12.00
N GLN A 179 -6.04 27.36 12.49
CA GLN A 179 -7.40 27.46 13.01
C GLN A 179 -7.39 27.88 14.48
N PHE A 180 -8.33 28.76 14.86
CA PHE A 180 -8.52 29.22 16.24
C PHE A 180 -8.72 28.07 17.25
N LEU A 181 -9.14 26.90 16.78
CA LEU A 181 -9.40 25.69 17.59
C LEU A 181 -8.23 24.68 17.60
N GLY A 182 -7.09 25.02 16.98
CA GLY A 182 -5.91 24.14 16.85
C GLY A 182 -5.88 23.37 15.53
N LYS A 183 -4.78 22.60 15.30
CA LYS A 183 -4.61 21.75 14.11
C LYS A 183 -5.68 20.64 14.15
N PRO A 184 -6.59 20.56 13.16
CA PRO A 184 -7.52 19.46 13.08
C PRO A 184 -6.77 18.15 12.79
N GLN A 185 -7.26 17.04 13.35
CA GLN A 185 -6.75 15.72 12.99
C GLN A 185 -7.17 15.41 11.54
N SER A 186 -6.27 14.83 10.75
CA SER A 186 -6.55 14.42 9.36
C SER A 186 -7.35 13.13 9.27
N TRP A 187 -8.31 12.91 10.17
CA TRP A 187 -9.12 11.69 10.21
C TRP A 187 -10.41 11.88 9.43
N HIS A 188 -10.75 10.88 8.62
CA HIS A 188 -11.98 10.85 7.85
C HIS A 188 -13.00 9.99 8.58
N LEU A 189 -13.82 10.61 9.44
CA LEU A 189 -14.74 9.90 10.34
C LEU A 189 -15.85 9.11 9.63
N GLU A 190 -16.12 9.41 8.36
CA GLU A 190 -17.10 8.72 7.52
C GLU A 190 -16.51 7.52 6.77
N ALA A 191 -15.21 7.25 6.94
CA ALA A 191 -14.49 6.15 6.30
C ALA A 191 -15.00 4.77 6.74
N ALA A 192 -14.96 3.81 5.80
CA ALA A 192 -15.34 2.43 6.03
C ALA A 192 -14.14 1.49 6.20
N SER A 193 -12.91 1.94 5.93
CA SER A 193 -11.67 1.19 6.14
C SER A 193 -10.59 2.00 6.87
N ILE A 194 -9.57 1.33 7.43
CA ILE A 194 -8.43 1.98 8.09
C ILE A 194 -7.66 2.88 7.12
N THR A 195 -7.48 2.44 5.87
CA THR A 195 -6.80 3.21 4.83
C THR A 195 -7.60 4.41 4.35
N GLU A 196 -8.93 4.38 4.48
CA GLU A 196 -9.81 5.55 4.24
C GLU A 196 -9.83 6.51 5.42
N PHE A 197 -9.71 5.97 6.63
CA PHE A 197 -9.84 6.73 7.85
C PHE A 197 -8.65 7.66 8.10
N PHE A 198 -7.44 7.22 7.75
CA PHE A 198 -6.22 7.97 7.95
C PHE A 198 -5.70 8.62 6.66
N SER A 199 -4.98 9.73 6.80
CA SER A 199 -4.32 10.42 5.69
C SER A 199 -3.13 9.63 5.14
N ASP A 200 -2.68 10.01 3.94
CA ASP A 200 -1.51 9.43 3.28
C ASP A 200 -0.19 10.09 3.72
N VAL A 201 -0.26 11.10 4.58
CA VAL A 201 0.91 11.83 5.10
C VAL A 201 2.00 10.87 5.64
N PRO A 202 1.69 9.81 6.40
CA PRO A 202 2.74 8.91 6.89
C PRO A 202 3.46 8.15 5.76
N TYR A 203 2.84 7.94 4.60
CA TYR A 203 3.53 7.29 3.49
C TYR A 203 4.69 8.13 2.96
N SER A 204 4.57 9.46 2.86
CA SER A 204 5.71 10.29 2.47
C SER A 204 6.84 10.26 3.49
N GLN A 205 6.51 10.18 4.79
CA GLN A 205 7.49 10.11 5.87
C GLN A 205 8.28 8.79 5.91
N TYR A 206 7.69 7.68 5.43
CA TYR A 206 8.28 6.35 5.59
C TYR A 206 8.52 5.59 4.28
N LEU A 207 7.95 5.97 3.14
CA LEU A 207 8.05 5.26 1.85
C LEU A 207 8.69 6.11 0.72
N GLN A 208 9.32 7.23 1.05
CA GLN A 208 10.07 8.08 0.10
C GLN A 208 11.55 8.21 0.49
N ALA A 209 12.25 9.11 -0.23
CA ALA A 209 13.59 9.57 0.11
C ALA A 209 13.62 10.19 1.52
N ASP A 210 14.76 10.10 2.19
CA ASP A 210 15.00 10.63 3.54
C ASP A 210 13.96 10.19 4.60
N PRO A 211 13.71 8.87 4.77
CA PRO A 211 12.66 8.38 5.64
C PRO A 211 12.94 8.67 7.12
N LEU A 212 11.88 8.99 7.86
CA LEU A 212 11.95 9.12 9.32
C LEU A 212 12.32 7.79 9.98
N SER A 213 13.01 7.89 11.12
CA SER A 213 13.35 6.72 11.93
C SER A 213 12.11 6.15 12.60
N ALA A 214 11.83 4.87 12.35
CA ALA A 214 10.81 4.11 13.09
C ALA A 214 11.27 3.69 14.51
N ASN A 215 12.51 3.99 14.91
CA ASN A 215 13.03 3.69 16.26
C ASN A 215 12.71 4.86 17.22
N ILE A 216 11.44 4.98 17.59
CA ILE A 216 10.96 6.10 18.40
C ILE A 216 10.86 5.81 19.91
N GLU A 217 10.85 4.53 20.29
CA GLU A 217 10.83 4.13 21.70
C GLU A 217 12.21 4.35 22.33
N SER A 218 12.21 4.79 23.59
CA SER A 218 13.45 4.91 24.35
C SER A 218 14.07 3.54 24.60
N ARG A 219 15.39 3.46 24.36
CA ARG A 219 16.22 2.29 24.71
C ARG A 219 16.71 2.31 26.16
N THR A 220 16.38 3.36 26.90
CA THR A 220 16.77 3.53 28.29
C THR A 220 15.55 3.82 29.17
N PRO A 221 15.55 3.44 30.46
CA PRO A 221 14.40 3.68 31.33
C PRO A 221 14.12 5.17 31.62
N PHE A 222 15.10 6.04 31.41
CA PHE A 222 15.01 7.47 31.76
C PHE A 222 15.24 8.35 30.53
N PRO A 223 14.57 9.52 30.43
CA PRO A 223 14.91 10.52 29.43
C PRO A 223 16.37 10.96 29.58
N GLY A 224 17.05 11.18 28.46
CA GLY A 224 18.46 11.58 28.47
C GLY A 224 18.94 12.09 27.12
N PRO A 225 20.14 12.69 27.07
CA PRO A 225 20.72 13.23 25.84
C PRO A 225 20.92 12.16 24.75
N ASP A 226 21.12 10.90 25.13
CA ASP A 226 21.24 9.75 24.22
C ASP A 226 19.88 9.14 23.84
N SER A 227 18.78 9.71 24.33
CA SER A 227 17.40 9.31 24.03
C SER A 227 16.54 10.57 23.83
N PRO A 228 16.72 11.30 22.71
CA PRO A 228 16.06 12.58 22.46
C PRO A 228 14.52 12.49 22.39
N GLY A 229 13.98 11.27 22.38
CA GLY A 229 12.54 11.02 22.29
C GLY A 229 11.98 11.38 20.91
N THR A 230 10.69 11.09 20.72
CA THR A 230 9.92 11.57 19.57
C THR A 230 8.84 12.53 20.07
N THR A 231 8.32 13.37 19.19
CA THR A 231 7.05 14.07 19.47
C THR A 231 5.90 13.07 19.50
N VAL A 232 4.81 13.42 20.19
CA VAL A 232 3.56 12.63 20.18
C VAL A 232 3.03 12.48 18.76
N GLU A 233 3.10 13.55 17.95
CA GLU A 233 2.74 13.55 16.54
C GLU A 233 3.59 12.57 15.71
N GLY A 234 4.91 12.54 15.92
CA GLY A 234 5.78 11.56 15.27
C GLY A 234 5.44 10.12 15.64
N ALA A 235 5.07 9.89 16.91
CA ALA A 235 4.59 8.58 17.36
C ALA A 235 3.24 8.20 16.74
N GLU A 236 2.33 9.16 16.60
CA GLU A 236 1.04 8.98 15.96
C GLU A 236 1.17 8.67 14.47
N ASN A 237 2.00 9.40 13.73
CA ASN A 237 2.25 9.11 12.32
C ASN A 237 2.86 7.72 12.11
N LEU A 238 3.79 7.29 12.99
CA LEU A 238 4.31 5.92 12.92
C LEU A 238 3.21 4.88 13.20
N TYR A 239 2.36 5.14 14.19
CA TYR A 239 1.23 4.26 14.50
C TYR A 239 0.27 4.14 13.30
N ILE A 240 -0.09 5.26 12.67
CA ILE A 240 -0.94 5.29 11.47
C ILE A 240 -0.33 4.48 10.33
N PHE A 241 0.97 4.66 10.06
CA PHE A 241 1.68 3.89 9.05
C PHE A 241 1.62 2.37 9.33
N MET A 242 1.79 1.95 10.59
CA MET A 242 1.67 0.54 10.98
C MET A 242 0.23 0.02 10.86
N MET A 243 -0.78 0.84 11.13
CA MET A 243 -2.19 0.49 10.94
C MET A 243 -2.53 0.28 9.46
N GLN A 244 -2.11 1.21 8.60
CA GLN A 244 -2.28 1.11 7.15
C GLN A 244 -1.55 -0.11 6.56
N MET A 245 -0.35 -0.40 7.05
CA MET A 245 0.38 -1.63 6.68
C MET A 245 -0.36 -2.89 7.13
N SER A 246 -0.89 -2.90 8.35
CA SER A 246 -1.64 -4.04 8.89
C SER A 246 -2.89 -4.34 8.03
N GLU A 247 -3.65 -3.30 7.66
CA GLU A 247 -4.79 -3.41 6.74
C GLU A 247 -4.35 -3.92 5.35
N SER A 248 -3.28 -3.35 4.80
CA SER A 248 -2.73 -3.73 3.49
C SER A 248 -2.36 -5.21 3.39
N LEU A 249 -1.89 -5.80 4.49
CA LEU A 249 -1.54 -7.22 4.58
C LEU A 249 -2.70 -8.09 5.11
N GLY A 250 -3.79 -7.49 5.62
CA GLY A 250 -4.89 -8.20 6.28
C GLY A 250 -4.44 -9.01 7.49
N VAL A 251 -3.56 -8.42 8.30
CA VAL A 251 -3.01 -9.02 9.53
C VAL A 251 -3.18 -8.05 10.70
N ASN A 252 -2.93 -8.52 11.92
CA ASN A 252 -2.83 -7.64 13.09
C ASN A 252 -1.36 -7.44 13.51
N CYS A 253 -1.12 -6.56 14.49
CA CYS A 253 0.21 -6.19 14.96
C CYS A 253 1.05 -7.40 15.43
N THR A 254 0.38 -8.45 15.96
CA THR A 254 1.03 -9.66 16.48
C THR A 254 1.57 -10.58 15.40
N TYR A 255 1.33 -10.25 14.13
CA TYR A 255 1.99 -10.91 13.01
C TYR A 255 3.50 -10.60 13.02
N CYS A 256 3.88 -9.40 13.46
CA CYS A 256 5.26 -8.91 13.48
C CYS A 256 5.81 -8.69 14.89
N HIS A 257 4.99 -8.24 15.84
CA HIS A 257 5.44 -7.72 17.13
C HIS A 257 4.90 -8.50 18.33
N ASN A 258 5.66 -8.48 19.42
CA ASN A 258 5.10 -8.65 20.75
C ASN A 258 4.76 -7.26 21.31
N SER A 259 3.47 -6.95 21.47
CA SER A 259 3.00 -5.60 21.82
C SER A 259 3.46 -5.10 23.19
N ARG A 260 4.01 -5.97 24.05
CA ARG A 260 4.65 -5.53 25.31
C ARG A 260 5.92 -4.71 25.07
N SER A 261 6.55 -4.83 23.91
CA SER A 261 7.66 -4.00 23.47
C SER A 261 7.82 -4.05 21.94
N PHE A 262 7.31 -3.04 21.24
CA PHE A 262 7.36 -3.00 19.78
C PHE A 262 8.80 -2.82 19.26
N GLN A 263 9.68 -2.12 20.00
CA GLN A 263 11.07 -1.92 19.62
C GLN A 263 11.96 -3.18 19.70
N ASP A 264 11.61 -4.17 20.53
CA ASP A 264 12.48 -5.31 20.80
C ASP A 264 12.42 -6.37 19.69
N TRP A 265 13.47 -6.42 18.89
CA TRP A 265 13.63 -7.37 17.80
C TRP A 265 13.76 -8.81 18.29
N THR A 266 14.30 -9.05 19.50
CA THR A 266 14.46 -10.40 20.05
C THR A 266 13.12 -11.06 20.40
N GLN A 267 12.06 -10.26 20.49
CA GLN A 267 10.70 -10.69 20.80
C GLN A 267 9.75 -10.55 19.59
N SER A 268 10.29 -10.20 18.43
CA SER A 268 9.55 -10.06 17.18
C SER A 268 9.47 -11.38 16.44
N THR A 269 8.53 -11.51 15.52
CA THR A 269 8.50 -12.65 14.60
C THR A 269 9.46 -12.43 13.43
N PRO A 270 9.87 -13.47 12.70
CA PRO A 270 10.65 -13.31 11.46
C PRO A 270 9.96 -12.44 10.40
N PHE A 271 8.63 -12.36 10.42
CA PHE A 271 7.85 -11.55 9.46
C PHE A 271 8.12 -10.06 9.61
N ARG A 272 8.52 -9.57 10.80
CA ARG A 272 8.96 -8.18 10.99
C ARG A 272 10.20 -7.87 10.15
N TRP A 273 11.12 -8.82 10.00
CA TRP A 273 12.32 -8.64 9.19
C TRP A 273 11.98 -8.68 7.69
N ILE A 274 11.07 -9.56 7.26
CA ILE A 274 10.56 -9.55 5.88
C ILE A 274 9.88 -8.20 5.56
N ALA A 275 9.11 -7.65 6.50
CA ALA A 275 8.50 -6.33 6.35
C ALA A 275 9.54 -5.19 6.32
N TYR A 276 10.63 -5.29 7.10
CA TYR A 276 11.74 -4.34 7.06
C TYR A 276 12.38 -4.23 5.66
N TRP A 277 12.50 -5.34 4.93
CA TRP A 277 12.93 -5.34 3.54
C TRP A 277 11.84 -4.82 2.59
N GLY A 278 10.57 -5.17 2.84
CA GLY A 278 9.44 -4.65 2.06
C GLY A 278 9.32 -3.13 2.09
N ILE A 279 9.55 -2.50 3.26
CA ILE A 279 9.56 -1.04 3.40
C ILE A 279 10.68 -0.41 2.54
N ARG A 280 11.86 -1.04 2.48
CA ARG A 280 12.99 -0.55 1.68
C ARG A 280 12.74 -0.72 0.18
N MET A 281 12.18 -1.87 -0.21
CA MET A 281 11.75 -2.11 -1.57
C MET A 281 10.74 -1.06 -2.03
N ALA A 282 9.73 -0.76 -1.20
CA ALA A 282 8.73 0.25 -1.50
C ALA A 282 9.34 1.65 -1.69
N ARG A 283 10.34 2.03 -0.87
CA ARG A 283 11.10 3.29 -1.06
C ARG A 283 11.85 3.30 -2.38
N ASP A 284 12.59 2.24 -2.66
CA ASP A 284 13.39 2.09 -3.88
C ASP A 284 12.52 2.23 -5.13
N ILE A 285 11.39 1.53 -5.21
CA ILE A 285 10.49 1.64 -6.37
C ILE A 285 9.84 3.02 -6.48
N ASN A 286 9.46 3.64 -5.37
CA ASN A 286 8.85 4.97 -5.38
C ASN A 286 9.85 6.02 -5.88
N VAL A 287 11.06 6.04 -5.34
CA VAL A 287 12.08 7.06 -5.63
C VAL A 287 12.73 6.83 -7.00
N ASN A 288 13.12 5.60 -7.31
CA ASN A 288 13.96 5.31 -8.48
C ASN A 288 13.17 4.96 -9.74
N TYR A 289 11.88 4.63 -9.64
CA TYR A 289 11.08 4.20 -10.79
C TYR A 289 9.79 4.99 -10.98
N ILE A 290 9.05 5.30 -9.92
CA ILE A 290 7.73 5.94 -10.05
C ILE A 290 7.82 7.46 -10.07
N GLU A 291 8.53 8.09 -9.14
CA GLU A 291 8.68 9.55 -9.05
C GLU A 291 9.18 10.20 -10.36
N PRO A 292 10.22 9.66 -11.04
CA PRO A 292 10.70 10.22 -12.30
C PRO A 292 9.65 10.25 -13.42
N LEU A 293 8.60 9.41 -13.34
CA LEU A 293 7.54 9.36 -14.35
C LEU A 293 6.62 10.58 -14.31
N ALA A 294 6.71 11.43 -13.28
CA ALA A 294 6.00 12.71 -13.24
C ALA A 294 6.25 13.56 -14.50
N ALA A 295 7.45 13.46 -15.09
CA ALA A 295 7.84 14.22 -16.28
C ALA A 295 7.13 13.76 -17.57
N VAL A 296 6.61 12.53 -17.62
CA VAL A 296 5.97 11.96 -18.81
C VAL A 296 4.48 11.68 -18.63
N LEU A 297 4.01 11.62 -17.38
CA LEU A 297 2.60 11.39 -17.08
C LEU A 297 1.77 12.65 -17.39
N PRO A 298 0.59 12.49 -18.01
CA PRO A 298 -0.36 13.59 -18.17
C PRO A 298 -0.94 14.01 -16.81
N ASP A 299 -1.47 15.23 -16.73
CA ASP A 299 -1.88 15.82 -15.45
C ASP A 299 -3.05 15.08 -14.79
N ASN A 300 -3.91 14.41 -15.57
CA ASN A 300 -4.98 13.56 -15.06
C ASN A 300 -4.48 12.24 -14.41
N ARG A 301 -3.16 11.98 -14.43
CA ARG A 301 -2.50 10.84 -13.77
C ARG A 301 -1.63 11.27 -12.58
N LYS A 302 -1.69 12.55 -12.20
CA LYS A 302 -0.95 13.11 -11.07
C LYS A 302 -1.90 13.44 -9.92
N GLY A 303 -1.37 13.40 -8.71
CA GLY A 303 -2.04 13.86 -7.52
C GLY A 303 -2.16 15.39 -7.47
N PRO A 304 -2.82 15.93 -6.44
CA PRO A 304 -3.02 17.38 -6.28
C PRO A 304 -1.73 18.20 -6.19
N LEU A 305 -0.62 17.58 -5.79
CA LEU A 305 0.70 18.21 -5.71
C LEU A 305 1.57 17.94 -6.95
N GLY A 306 1.00 17.38 -8.01
CA GLY A 306 1.70 17.09 -9.28
C GLY A 306 2.57 15.83 -9.24
N ASP A 307 2.51 15.05 -8.17
CA ASP A 307 3.26 13.82 -8.01
C ASP A 307 2.52 12.61 -8.62
N PRO A 308 3.24 11.58 -9.10
CA PRO A 308 2.63 10.37 -9.61
C PRO A 308 2.10 9.49 -8.49
N GLY A 309 1.13 8.63 -8.82
CA GLY A 309 0.59 7.64 -7.90
C GLY A 309 1.66 6.63 -7.52
N LYS A 310 2.07 6.63 -6.25
CA LYS A 310 3.15 5.81 -5.70
C LYS A 310 2.62 4.50 -5.14
N ALA A 311 3.52 3.53 -5.02
CA ALA A 311 3.23 2.23 -4.45
C ALA A 311 3.28 2.28 -2.91
N ASN A 312 2.36 1.55 -2.28
CA ASN A 312 2.38 1.19 -0.86
C ASN A 312 2.27 -0.33 -0.71
N CYS A 313 2.11 -0.80 0.52
CA CYS A 313 1.97 -2.24 0.80
C CYS A 313 0.73 -2.83 0.11
N GLY A 314 -0.38 -2.09 0.14
CA GLY A 314 -1.68 -2.47 -0.43
C GLY A 314 -1.65 -2.61 -1.95
N THR A 315 -0.78 -1.87 -2.64
CA THR A 315 -0.56 -1.95 -4.10
C THR A 315 -0.24 -3.38 -4.56
N CYS A 316 0.43 -4.19 -3.74
CA CYS A 316 0.72 -5.59 -4.08
C CYS A 316 -0.14 -6.57 -3.28
N HIS A 317 -0.32 -6.28 -1.99
CA HIS A 317 -0.86 -7.24 -1.02
C HIS A 317 -2.39 -7.34 -1.04
N HIS A 318 -3.11 -6.24 -1.32
CA HIS A 318 -4.58 -6.20 -1.37
C HIS A 318 -5.27 -6.93 -0.20
N GLY A 319 -4.85 -6.66 1.03
CA GLY A 319 -5.44 -7.24 2.24
C GLY A 319 -5.03 -8.70 2.51
N ASN A 320 -3.97 -9.19 1.86
CA ASN A 320 -3.42 -10.53 2.04
C ASN A 320 -1.94 -10.49 2.42
N ASN A 321 -1.50 -11.36 3.32
CA ASN A 321 -0.12 -11.35 3.82
C ASN A 321 0.89 -11.81 2.75
N LYS A 322 0.41 -12.44 1.67
CA LYS A 322 1.16 -12.70 0.44
C LYS A 322 0.32 -12.23 -0.74
N PRO A 323 0.88 -11.47 -1.70
CA PRO A 323 0.18 -11.15 -2.95
C PRO A 323 -0.36 -12.42 -3.62
N LEU A 324 -1.58 -12.37 -4.12
CA LEU A 324 -2.28 -13.51 -4.77
C LEU A 324 -2.31 -14.79 -3.90
N GLY A 325 -2.29 -14.65 -2.56
CA GLY A 325 -2.21 -15.81 -1.66
C GLY A 325 -0.89 -16.58 -1.74
N GLY A 326 0.14 -16.00 -2.37
CA GLY A 326 1.43 -16.64 -2.64
C GLY A 326 1.49 -17.40 -3.98
N TYR A 327 0.48 -17.28 -4.85
CA TYR A 327 0.51 -17.85 -6.18
C TYR A 327 1.73 -17.35 -6.97
N ASN A 328 2.51 -18.28 -7.52
CA ASN A 328 3.77 -18.00 -8.21
C ASN A 328 3.54 -17.77 -9.70
N LEU A 329 2.82 -16.72 -10.08
CA LEU A 329 2.58 -16.42 -11.50
C LEU A 329 3.88 -16.19 -12.29
N LEU A 330 4.92 -15.67 -11.63
CA LEU A 330 6.21 -15.36 -12.24
C LEU A 330 6.89 -16.59 -12.86
N GLU A 331 6.70 -17.78 -12.29
CA GLU A 331 7.35 -19.01 -12.79
C GLU A 331 7.04 -19.31 -14.25
N HIS A 332 5.91 -18.81 -14.75
CA HIS A 332 5.50 -18.97 -16.14
C HIS A 332 6.12 -17.95 -17.10
N TYR A 333 6.78 -16.89 -16.63
CA TYR A 333 7.25 -15.76 -17.45
C TYR A 333 8.67 -15.30 -17.09
N LEU A 334 9.49 -16.20 -16.54
CA LEU A 334 10.82 -15.89 -16.02
C LEU A 334 11.71 -15.19 -17.05
N ALA A 335 11.76 -15.70 -18.28
CA ALA A 335 12.66 -15.19 -19.33
C ALA A 335 12.51 -13.69 -19.61
N GLY A 336 11.31 -13.13 -19.42
CA GLY A 336 11.04 -11.71 -19.68
C GLY A 336 10.87 -10.85 -18.43
N LEU A 337 10.51 -11.44 -17.29
CA LEU A 337 10.26 -10.71 -16.04
C LEU A 337 11.39 -10.83 -15.01
N THR A 338 12.47 -11.54 -15.32
CA THR A 338 13.71 -11.56 -14.56
C THR A 338 14.91 -11.29 -15.46
N VAL A 339 16.01 -10.80 -14.89
CA VAL A 339 17.20 -10.39 -15.67
C VAL A 339 17.94 -11.59 -16.28
N ASP A 340 17.92 -12.73 -15.59
CA ASP A 340 18.67 -13.95 -15.93
C ASP A 340 17.76 -15.13 -16.31
N GLY A 341 16.45 -14.91 -16.40
CA GLY A 341 15.46 -15.97 -16.64
C GLY A 341 15.34 -16.97 -15.49
N GLN A 342 15.88 -16.66 -14.30
CA GLN A 342 15.75 -17.48 -13.10
C GLN A 342 14.76 -16.86 -12.11
N PRO A 343 14.10 -17.67 -11.26
CA PRO A 343 13.26 -17.16 -10.19
C PRO A 343 14.12 -16.49 -9.09
N PRO A 344 13.54 -15.59 -8.29
CA PRO A 344 14.22 -14.99 -7.13
C PRO A 344 14.75 -16.07 -6.17
N ASP A 345 15.99 -15.94 -5.70
CA ASP A 345 16.61 -16.89 -4.78
C ASP A 345 15.84 -16.94 -3.43
N PRO A 346 15.27 -18.08 -3.01
CA PRO A 346 14.60 -18.18 -1.73
C PRO A 346 15.56 -18.14 -0.52
N GLY A 347 16.86 -18.35 -0.72
CA GLY A 347 17.88 -18.48 0.33
C GLY A 347 17.87 -17.33 1.35
N PRO A 348 17.97 -16.05 0.94
CA PRO A 348 17.96 -14.91 1.86
C PRO A 348 16.72 -14.84 2.75
N LYS A 349 15.52 -15.02 2.17
CA LYS A 349 14.26 -15.02 2.93
C LYS A 349 14.15 -16.24 3.85
N GLN A 350 14.63 -17.39 3.41
CA GLN A 350 14.65 -18.60 4.23
C GLN A 350 15.60 -18.45 5.42
N ALA A 351 16.76 -17.83 5.25
CA ALA A 351 17.66 -17.51 6.35
C ALA A 351 17.00 -16.58 7.38
N ILE A 352 16.18 -15.61 6.94
CA ILE A 352 15.39 -14.75 7.85
C ILE A 352 14.42 -15.60 8.68
N ILE A 353 13.65 -16.48 8.03
CA ILE A 353 12.66 -17.33 8.69
C ILE A 353 13.31 -18.27 9.71
N LEU A 354 14.51 -18.79 9.40
CA LEU A 354 15.28 -19.67 10.28
C LEU A 354 16.03 -18.93 11.39
N GLY A 355 16.05 -17.58 11.38
CA GLY A 355 16.85 -16.79 12.32
C GLY A 355 18.36 -16.89 12.07
N GLU A 356 18.77 -17.37 10.89
CA GLU A 356 20.15 -17.51 10.45
C GLU A 356 20.63 -16.30 9.65
N ALA A 357 19.72 -15.39 9.28
CA ALA A 357 20.05 -14.17 8.57
C ALA A 357 21.01 -13.32 9.39
N VAL A 358 22.19 -13.08 8.82
CA VAL A 358 23.09 -12.05 9.31
C VAL A 358 22.58 -10.73 8.74
N PRO A 359 22.47 -9.65 9.53
CA PRO A 359 22.19 -8.31 9.00
C PRO A 359 23.39 -7.87 8.17
N VAL A 360 23.41 -8.27 6.90
CA VAL A 360 24.17 -7.57 5.88
C VAL A 360 23.42 -6.27 5.68
N ALA A 361 24.06 -5.16 5.99
CA ALA A 361 23.62 -3.89 5.46
C ALA A 361 23.79 -3.97 3.94
N GLN A 362 22.83 -4.57 3.24
CA GLN A 362 22.49 -3.99 1.96
C GLN A 362 21.88 -2.65 2.32
N ALA A 363 22.67 -1.59 2.12
CA ALA A 363 22.05 -0.39 1.61
C ALA A 363 21.28 -0.87 0.37
N GLY A 364 19.95 -0.98 0.46
CA GLY A 364 19.14 -0.92 -0.76
C GLY A 364 19.66 0.28 -1.54
N PRO A 365 19.83 0.18 -2.87
CA PRO A 365 20.80 0.96 -3.62
C PRO A 365 20.71 2.45 -3.31
N ASP A 366 21.51 2.91 -2.35
CA ASP A 366 21.85 4.30 -2.19
C ASP A 366 22.79 4.60 -3.37
N ALA A 367 22.20 5.17 -4.43
CA ALA A 367 22.86 5.92 -5.49
C ALA A 367 24.08 5.27 -6.17
N ALA A 368 23.88 4.43 -7.20
CA ALA A 368 24.90 4.23 -8.26
C ALA A 368 24.46 3.41 -9.50
N ALA A 369 23.19 3.03 -9.66
CA ALA A 369 22.74 2.58 -10.98
C ALA A 369 22.33 3.81 -11.79
N GLU A 370 23.28 4.35 -12.57
CA GLU A 370 23.02 5.41 -13.54
C GLU A 370 22.02 4.86 -14.58
N GLN A 371 20.73 5.05 -14.35
CA GLN A 371 19.72 4.84 -15.39
C GLN A 371 19.92 5.92 -16.46
N PRO A 372 19.87 5.59 -17.75
CA PRO A 372 19.87 6.60 -18.79
C PRO A 372 18.68 7.53 -18.53
N ALA A 373 18.95 8.84 -18.47
CA ALA A 373 17.93 9.86 -18.33
C ALA A 373 16.80 9.58 -19.33
N VAL A 374 15.55 9.60 -18.85
CA VAL A 374 14.36 9.51 -19.70
C VAL A 374 14.30 10.78 -20.55
N VAL A 375 14.99 10.80 -21.68
CA VAL A 375 14.83 11.84 -22.70
C VAL A 375 13.67 11.38 -23.57
N ALA A 376 12.45 11.69 -23.14
CA ALA A 376 11.27 11.47 -23.96
C ALA A 376 11.28 12.46 -25.14
N PRO A 377 11.05 12.02 -26.40
CA PRO A 377 10.71 12.94 -27.48
C PRO A 377 9.40 13.68 -27.16
N PRO A 378 9.12 14.84 -27.79
CA PRO A 378 7.87 15.56 -27.56
C PRO A 378 6.67 14.65 -27.86
N ILE A 379 5.84 14.44 -26.83
CA ILE A 379 4.58 13.69 -26.91
C ILE A 379 3.58 14.55 -27.67
N ALA A 380 2.91 13.98 -28.67
CA ALA A 380 1.89 14.68 -29.44
C ALA A 380 0.58 14.79 -28.63
N GLU A 381 -0.07 15.95 -28.62
CA GLU A 381 -1.27 16.22 -27.80
C GLU A 381 -2.47 15.33 -28.19
N ASP A 382 -2.58 14.93 -29.46
CA ASP A 382 -3.60 14.00 -29.97
C ASP A 382 -3.41 12.56 -29.48
N ALA A 383 -2.17 12.17 -29.18
CA ALA A 383 -1.83 10.88 -28.59
C ALA A 383 -2.27 10.80 -27.11
N ILE A 384 -2.43 11.94 -26.44
CA ILE A 384 -2.99 12.01 -25.08
C ILE A 384 -4.51 11.77 -25.13
N GLU A 385 -5.21 12.34 -26.12
CA GLU A 385 -6.66 12.18 -26.28
C GLU A 385 -7.08 10.75 -26.60
N GLN A 386 -6.28 9.98 -27.34
CA GLN A 386 -6.54 8.55 -27.59
C GLN A 386 -6.50 7.69 -26.32
N SER A 387 -5.86 8.16 -25.26
CA SER A 387 -5.71 7.47 -23.97
C SER A 387 -6.72 7.91 -22.89
N VAL A 388 -7.61 8.84 -23.23
CA VAL A 388 -8.58 9.47 -22.33
C VAL A 388 -9.98 9.36 -22.93
N GLU A 389 -10.86 8.57 -22.32
CA GLU A 389 -12.29 8.78 -22.54
C GLU A 389 -12.79 10.02 -21.76
N PRO A 390 -13.80 10.73 -22.29
CA PRO A 390 -14.29 11.97 -21.72
C PRO A 390 -15.02 11.70 -20.41
N ALA A 391 -14.67 12.48 -19.38
CA ALA A 391 -15.44 12.54 -18.15
C ALA A 391 -16.91 12.86 -18.49
N GLY A 392 -17.83 12.08 -17.92
CA GLY A 392 -19.27 12.34 -18.00
C GLY A 392 -19.59 13.78 -17.57
N GLU A 393 -20.53 14.39 -18.29
CA GLU A 393 -20.91 15.81 -18.19
C GLU A 393 -21.16 16.28 -16.74
N GLY A 394 -20.29 17.19 -16.27
CA GLY A 394 -20.45 17.94 -15.03
C GLY A 394 -19.98 19.39 -15.25
N THR A 395 -20.91 20.32 -15.10
CA THR A 395 -20.83 21.76 -15.41
C THR A 395 -19.55 22.46 -14.97
N GLY A 396 -18.85 23.10 -15.92
CA GLY A 396 -17.58 23.79 -15.70
C GLY A 396 -17.66 25.20 -15.09
N LEU A 397 -16.50 25.67 -14.61
CA LEU A 397 -16.17 27.08 -14.40
C LEU A 397 -14.72 27.35 -14.87
N PRO A 398 -14.43 28.54 -15.46
CA PRO A 398 -13.16 28.85 -16.12
C PRO A 398 -12.02 29.26 -15.17
N PRO A 399 -10.74 29.17 -15.61
CA PRO A 399 -9.57 29.40 -14.76
C PRO A 399 -9.30 30.90 -14.50
N ALA A 400 -8.81 31.20 -13.29
CA ALA A 400 -8.40 32.55 -12.90
C ALA A 400 -6.89 32.61 -12.55
N GLY A 401 -6.18 33.38 -13.39
CA GLY A 401 -4.94 34.15 -13.21
C GLY A 401 -3.94 33.84 -12.09
N GLU A 402 -2.68 33.62 -12.50
CA GLU A 402 -1.45 33.77 -11.72
C GLU A 402 -1.31 35.16 -11.06
N PRO A 403 -0.58 35.22 -9.92
CA PRO A 403 0.43 36.26 -9.82
C PRO A 403 1.77 35.84 -9.16
N ASP A 404 2.84 36.16 -9.89
CA ASP A 404 4.17 36.66 -9.51
C ASP A 404 4.78 36.43 -8.11
N ALA A 405 5.98 35.86 -8.14
CA ALA A 405 6.96 35.78 -7.03
C ALA A 405 7.80 37.06 -6.88
N PRO A 406 8.39 37.29 -5.68
CA PRO A 406 9.63 38.04 -5.59
C PRO A 406 10.75 37.34 -4.78
N ALA A 407 11.90 37.29 -5.45
CA ALA A 407 13.32 37.40 -5.07
C ALA A 407 13.81 37.34 -3.61
N ALA A 408 14.99 36.71 -3.50
CA ALA A 408 15.86 36.50 -2.34
C ALA A 408 16.72 37.73 -1.93
N ASP A 409 17.31 37.68 -0.72
CA ASP A 409 18.70 38.07 -0.42
C ASP A 409 19.15 37.56 0.99
N PRO A 410 20.46 37.51 1.35
CA PRO A 410 21.06 36.47 2.18
C PRO A 410 21.64 37.07 3.48
N THR A 411 22.37 36.26 4.25
CA THR A 411 23.65 36.59 4.95
C THR A 411 23.76 35.99 6.36
N LEU A 412 25.03 35.72 6.71
CA LEU A 412 25.63 35.46 8.03
C LEU A 412 25.55 33.99 8.50
N GLY A 413 26.60 33.17 8.53
CA GLY A 413 28.03 33.43 8.68
C GLY A 413 28.46 33.25 10.14
N GLY A 414 28.98 32.08 10.53
CA GLY A 414 29.49 31.84 11.88
C GLY A 414 30.09 30.45 12.09
N THR A 415 31.39 30.33 11.88
CA THR A 415 32.25 29.18 12.19
C THR A 415 32.63 29.14 13.66
N VAL A 416 32.61 27.96 14.31
CA VAL A 416 33.48 27.64 15.46
C VAL A 416 33.90 26.17 15.40
N THR A 417 35.21 25.95 15.39
CA THR A 417 35.93 24.67 15.39
C THR A 417 36.13 24.12 16.81
N PRO A 418 36.45 22.81 16.96
CA PRO A 418 36.29 22.03 18.19
C PRO A 418 37.54 22.00 19.08
N THR A 419 37.41 21.54 20.33
CA THR A 419 38.54 21.15 21.18
C THR A 419 38.17 19.93 22.05
N PRO A 420 39.09 18.97 22.28
CA PRO A 420 38.77 17.58 22.59
C PRO A 420 38.93 17.23 24.08
N ALA A 421 38.25 16.17 24.52
CA ALA A 421 38.58 15.48 25.78
C ALA A 421 38.56 13.95 25.57
N ALA A 422 39.59 13.32 26.11
CA ALA A 422 40.01 11.94 25.91
C ALA A 422 39.44 11.00 27.02
N PRO A 423 39.78 9.70 27.06
CA PRO A 423 38.85 8.59 27.24
C PRO A 423 38.68 8.14 28.72
N ALA A 424 37.57 7.46 29.01
CA ALA A 424 37.38 6.75 30.27
C ALA A 424 37.05 5.27 30.01
N ASP A 425 37.88 4.39 30.56
CA ASP A 425 37.77 2.92 30.56
C ASP A 425 36.60 2.42 31.45
N PRO A 426 36.13 1.18 31.23
CA PRO A 426 34.82 0.73 31.69
C PRO A 426 34.80 0.20 33.13
N ALA A 427 33.71 0.46 33.86
CA ALA A 427 33.44 -0.13 35.17
C ALA A 427 32.54 -1.39 35.06
N PRO A 428 32.68 -2.37 35.98
CA PRO A 428 32.18 -3.74 35.80
C PRO A 428 30.69 -3.93 36.19
N ALA A 429 30.10 -5.00 35.65
CA ALA A 429 28.69 -5.35 35.79
C ALA A 429 28.27 -5.80 37.22
N PRO A 430 27.05 -5.45 37.68
CA PRO A 430 26.48 -5.96 38.93
C PRO A 430 25.78 -7.32 38.74
N PRO A 431 25.62 -8.12 39.81
CA PRO A 431 25.17 -9.52 39.76
C PRO A 431 23.66 -9.66 39.52
N GLY A 432 23.27 -10.74 38.85
CA GLY A 432 21.88 -11.07 38.51
C GLY A 432 21.03 -11.44 39.73
N PRO A 433 19.69 -11.28 39.66
CA PRO A 433 18.81 -11.58 40.78
C PRO A 433 18.46 -13.08 40.86
N SER A 434 18.59 -13.58 42.08
CA SER A 434 18.18 -14.88 42.60
C SER A 434 16.65 -15.03 42.73
N ASP A 435 16.20 -16.28 42.67
CA ASP A 435 14.83 -16.74 42.89
C ASP A 435 14.18 -16.21 44.17
N ALA A 436 13.10 -15.44 44.03
CA ALA A 436 12.16 -15.11 45.11
C ALA A 436 10.72 -15.15 44.56
N PRO A 437 9.74 -15.71 45.31
CA PRO A 437 8.37 -15.89 44.84
C PRO A 437 7.57 -14.57 44.81
N SER A 438 6.71 -14.42 43.80
CA SER A 438 5.83 -13.28 43.54
C SER A 438 4.88 -12.97 44.72
N PRO A 439 4.67 -11.69 45.08
CA PRO A 439 3.61 -11.31 46.03
C PRO A 439 2.25 -11.13 45.32
N ASP A 440 1.21 -11.58 46.01
CA ASP A 440 -0.21 -11.58 45.59
C ASP A 440 -0.77 -10.17 45.29
N GLY A 441 -1.69 -10.14 44.31
CA GLY A 441 -2.35 -8.94 43.80
C GLY A 441 -3.16 -8.19 44.85
N SER A 442 -2.97 -6.87 44.89
CA SER A 442 -3.76 -5.96 45.71
C SER A 442 -5.09 -5.61 45.01
N ALA A 443 -6.20 -5.70 45.75
CA ALA A 443 -7.55 -5.39 45.29
C ALA A 443 -7.76 -3.91 44.91
N PRO A 444 -8.70 -3.59 44.00
CA PRO A 444 -8.90 -2.23 43.50
C PRO A 444 -9.50 -1.28 44.56
N GLN A 445 -8.96 -0.06 44.62
CA GLN A 445 -9.47 1.02 45.49
C GLN A 445 -10.65 1.73 44.83
N ALA A 446 -11.69 2.02 45.61
CA ALA A 446 -12.91 2.71 45.19
C ALA A 446 -12.67 4.23 44.97
N PRO A 447 -13.42 4.88 44.05
CA PRO A 447 -13.23 6.29 43.71
C PRO A 447 -13.79 7.26 44.78
N VAL A 448 -13.09 8.37 44.98
CA VAL A 448 -13.44 9.49 45.86
C VAL A 448 -14.31 10.51 45.08
N PRO A 449 -15.46 10.98 45.60
CA PRO A 449 -16.32 11.94 44.89
C PRO A 449 -16.06 13.40 45.28
N GLY A 450 -16.04 14.33 44.31
CA GLY A 450 -16.07 15.76 44.59
C GLY A 450 -15.83 16.72 43.41
N SER A 451 -16.93 17.32 42.92
CA SER A 451 -17.07 18.66 42.29
C SER A 451 -16.89 18.79 40.74
N PRO A 452 -17.61 19.73 40.09
CA PRO A 452 -19.02 19.64 39.72
C PRO A 452 -19.25 19.63 38.19
N GLU A 453 -20.30 18.94 37.75
CA GLU A 453 -20.87 19.01 36.40
C GLU A 453 -21.33 20.44 36.07
N VAL A 454 -20.87 20.96 34.94
CA VAL A 454 -21.46 22.14 34.29
C VAL A 454 -22.31 21.63 33.13
N THR A 455 -23.62 21.62 33.33
CA THR A 455 -24.63 21.44 32.27
C THR A 455 -24.77 22.72 31.46
N PRO A 456 -24.77 22.69 30.11
CA PRO A 456 -25.29 23.79 29.33
C PRO A 456 -26.78 23.59 29.05
N GLU A 457 -27.56 24.57 29.50
CA GLU A 457 -28.99 24.73 29.26
C GLU A 457 -29.22 25.18 27.80
N ALA A 458 -30.15 24.53 27.10
CA ALA A 458 -30.58 24.93 25.76
C ALA A 458 -31.89 25.74 25.83
N SER A 459 -31.97 26.85 25.09
CA SER A 459 -33.24 27.40 24.59
C SER A 459 -33.03 28.28 23.34
N PRO A 460 -34.01 28.35 22.41
CA PRO A 460 -33.77 28.75 21.02
C PRO A 460 -34.34 30.13 20.62
N ALA A 461 -33.77 30.78 19.60
CA ALA A 461 -34.42 31.83 18.77
C ALA A 461 -33.60 32.16 17.50
N PRO A 462 -34.18 32.76 16.44
CA PRO A 462 -34.04 32.26 15.06
C PRO A 462 -33.37 33.21 14.04
N GLY A 463 -32.81 32.60 12.98
CA GLY A 463 -32.86 33.09 11.60
C GLY A 463 -31.73 34.00 11.11
N ALA A 464 -30.85 33.47 10.23
CA ALA A 464 -30.41 34.00 8.92
C ALA A 464 -29.12 33.29 8.44
N PRO A 465 -28.79 33.39 7.13
CA PRO A 465 -28.78 32.30 6.16
C PRO A 465 -27.56 31.37 6.23
N GLU A 466 -27.74 30.14 5.73
CA GLU A 466 -26.69 29.15 5.50
C GLU A 466 -25.59 29.71 4.58
N ALA A 467 -24.46 30.07 5.18
CA ALA A 467 -23.17 30.02 4.50
C ALA A 467 -22.57 28.65 4.86
N SER A 468 -22.41 27.82 3.84
CA SER A 468 -21.66 26.57 3.87
C SER A 468 -20.18 26.87 4.13
N ASP A 469 -19.82 27.14 5.37
CA ASP A 469 -18.43 27.13 5.80
C ASP A 469 -18.06 25.69 6.15
N ALA A 470 -17.61 24.94 5.13
CA ALA A 470 -16.94 23.68 5.35
C ALA A 470 -15.63 23.96 6.11
N PRO A 471 -15.40 23.38 7.31
CA PRO A 471 -14.09 23.47 7.93
C PRO A 471 -13.10 22.74 7.01
N SER A 472 -11.89 23.30 6.88
CA SER A 472 -10.78 22.72 6.12
C SER A 472 -10.46 21.33 6.66
N MET A 473 -11.09 20.31 6.08
CA MET A 473 -10.77 18.90 6.28
C MET A 473 -9.51 18.61 5.47
N GLY A 474 -8.57 17.84 6.03
CA GLY A 474 -7.41 17.35 5.29
C GLY A 474 -7.82 16.65 3.99
N GLN A 475 -6.92 16.61 3.00
CA GLN A 475 -7.22 15.96 1.73
C GLN A 475 -7.64 14.49 1.97
N PRO A 476 -8.75 14.00 1.38
CA PRO A 476 -9.14 12.61 1.50
C PRO A 476 -8.02 11.70 0.96
N PRO A 477 -7.81 10.51 1.54
CA PRO A 477 -6.78 9.59 1.08
C PRO A 477 -6.98 9.25 -0.41
N SER A 478 -5.86 9.02 -1.04
CA SER A 478 -5.66 9.02 -2.49
C SER A 478 -6.35 7.89 -3.23
N ASN A 479 -6.45 6.72 -2.59
CA ASN A 479 -7.24 5.58 -3.07
C ASN A 479 -7.19 4.46 -2.04
N PRO A 480 -8.31 4.17 -1.35
CA PRO A 480 -8.37 3.00 -0.49
C PRO A 480 -8.52 1.73 -1.31
N LEU A 481 -8.09 0.59 -0.75
CA LEU A 481 -8.60 -0.69 -1.21
C LEU A 481 -10.12 -0.63 -1.10
N PRO A 482 -10.89 -0.92 -2.17
CA PRO A 482 -12.34 -0.86 -2.05
C PRO A 482 -12.78 -1.83 -0.97
N VAL A 483 -13.68 -1.38 -0.09
CA VAL A 483 -14.20 -2.16 1.03
C VAL A 483 -14.70 -3.52 0.52
N ASN A 484 -14.39 -4.60 1.24
CA ASN A 484 -15.03 -5.89 1.01
C ASN A 484 -16.56 -5.65 1.05
N PRO A 485 -17.30 -5.82 -0.06
CA PRO A 485 -18.73 -5.64 0.00
C PRO A 485 -19.25 -6.59 1.08
N GLN A 486 -19.98 -6.03 2.04
CA GLN A 486 -20.83 -6.81 2.94
C GLN A 486 -21.54 -7.87 2.09
N PRO A 487 -21.60 -9.14 2.53
CA PRO A 487 -22.31 -10.15 1.76
C PRO A 487 -23.75 -9.69 1.59
N GLY A 488 -24.08 -9.22 0.39
CA GLY A 488 -25.46 -8.96 0.00
C GLY A 488 -26.24 -10.27 0.11
N PRO A 489 -27.57 -10.20 0.31
CA PRO A 489 -28.39 -11.39 0.31
C PRO A 489 -28.14 -12.14 -0.99
N ALA A 490 -27.84 -13.45 -0.88
CA ALA A 490 -27.58 -14.32 -2.01
C ALA A 490 -28.63 -14.08 -3.11
N ALA A 491 -28.18 -13.70 -4.30
CA ALA A 491 -29.04 -13.63 -5.45
C ALA A 491 -29.60 -15.04 -5.71
N ASP A 492 -30.93 -15.17 -5.73
CA ASP A 492 -31.61 -16.41 -6.09
C ASP A 492 -31.08 -16.94 -7.43
N PRO A 493 -30.73 -18.23 -7.54
CA PRO A 493 -30.31 -18.79 -8.82
C PRO A 493 -31.47 -18.70 -9.81
N ALA A 494 -31.21 -18.05 -10.94
CA ALA A 494 -32.13 -18.01 -12.07
C ALA A 494 -32.59 -19.44 -12.45
N PRO A 495 -33.86 -19.64 -12.80
CA PRO A 495 -34.39 -20.97 -13.08
C PRO A 495 -33.72 -21.58 -14.32
N THR A 496 -32.99 -22.67 -14.09
CA THR A 496 -32.37 -23.49 -15.14
C THR A 496 -33.44 -24.06 -16.06
N THR A 497 -33.51 -23.56 -17.29
CA THR A 497 -34.25 -24.21 -18.38
C THR A 497 -33.53 -25.50 -18.77
N ILE A 498 -34.10 -26.63 -18.38
CA ILE A 498 -33.67 -27.96 -18.80
C ILE A 498 -33.92 -28.11 -20.31
N VAL A 499 -32.84 -28.20 -21.09
CA VAL A 499 -32.87 -28.66 -22.48
C VAL A 499 -32.84 -30.20 -22.47
N PRO A 500 -33.82 -30.90 -23.07
CA PRO A 500 -33.80 -32.36 -23.10
C PRO A 500 -32.77 -32.87 -24.12
N ALA A 501 -31.97 -33.85 -23.69
CA ALA A 501 -31.00 -34.55 -24.53
C ALA A 501 -31.68 -35.37 -25.65
N PRO A 502 -31.08 -35.48 -26.85
CA PRO A 502 -31.63 -36.28 -27.93
C PRO A 502 -31.42 -37.78 -27.64
N GLN A 503 -32.45 -38.56 -27.92
CA GLN A 503 -32.41 -40.02 -27.85
C GLN A 503 -31.58 -40.57 -29.01
N ASN A 504 -30.55 -41.36 -28.68
CA ASN A 504 -30.25 -42.66 -29.31
C ASN A 504 -29.27 -43.45 -28.45
#